data_AF-A0A564ZM35-F1
#
_entry.id   AF-A0A564ZM35-F1
#
_cell.length_a   1.000
_cell.length_b   1.000
_cell.length_c   1.000
_cell.angle_alpha   90.00
_cell.angle_beta   90.00
_cell.angle_gamma   90.00
#
_symmetry.space_group_name_H-M   'P 1'
#
loop_
_entity.id
_entity.type
_entity.pdbx_description
1 polymer ?
#
loop_
_entity_poly.entity_id
_entity_poly.type
_entity_poly.pdbx_seq_one_letter_code
_entity_poly.pdbx_strand_id
1 'polypeptide(L)' 'MTTYIADTHSLIWYLGAPDRLGSRARHAFSEATAGRARIIVPVIVLAEIVFIVERGRVRADV' A
#
# COMPACT_ATOMS: atom_id res chain seq x y z
N MET A 1 19.61 4.93 1.80
CA MET A 1 18.44 4.04 1.61
C MET A 1 17.20 4.90 1.75
N THR A 2 16.40 5.02 0.68
CA THR A 2 15.25 5.93 0.65
C THR A 2 14.11 5.38 1.50
N THR A 3 13.43 6.25 2.24
CA THR A 3 12.27 5.89 3.06
C THR A 3 11.02 6.56 2.49
N TYR A 4 9.99 5.76 2.29
CA TYR A 4 8.67 6.21 1.86
C TYR A 4 7.64 5.93 2.96
N ILE A 5 6.57 6.70 2.99
CA ILE A 5 5.41 6.45 3.86
C ILE A 5 4.27 6.03 2.95
N ALA A 6 3.67 4.87 3.23
CA ALA A 6 2.51 4.41 2.48
C ALA A 6 1.25 5.19 2.88
N ASP A 7 0.43 5.52 1.90
CA ASP A 7 -0.95 5.94 2.07
C ASP A 7 -1.86 4.72 1.94
N THR A 8 -3.09 4.81 2.46
CA THR A 8 -4.07 3.72 2.36
C THR A 8 -4.32 3.27 0.93
N HIS A 9 -4.47 4.18 -0.02
CA HIS A 9 -4.70 3.78 -1.41
C HIS A 9 -3.48 3.12 -2.04
N SER A 10 -2.27 3.61 -1.73
CA SER A 10 -1.06 3.03 -2.33
C SER A 10 -0.82 1.60 -1.83
N LEU A 11 -1.09 1.33 -0.55
CA LEU A 11 -0.99 -0.02 0.02
C LEU A 11 -2.08 -0.95 -0.52
N ILE A 12 -3.35 -0.51 -0.54
CA ILE A 12 -4.47 -1.30 -1.09
C ILE A 12 -4.20 -1.67 -2.55
N TRP A 13 -3.80 -0.71 -3.38
CA TRP A 13 -3.57 -0.98 -4.79
C TRP A 13 -2.34 -1.85 -5.01
N TYR A 14 -1.27 -1.66 -4.24
CA TYR A 14 -0.11 -2.56 -4.33
C TYR A 14 -0.49 -4.02 -4.05
N LEU A 15 -1.36 -4.26 -3.07
CA LEU A 15 -1.76 -5.62 -2.66
C LEU A 15 -2.83 -6.26 -3.55
N GLY A 16 -3.83 -5.50 -3.99
CA GLY A 16 -5.03 -6.07 -4.63
C GLY A 16 -5.39 -5.52 -6.01
N ALA A 17 -4.77 -4.44 -6.47
CA ALA A 17 -5.07 -3.84 -7.77
C ALA A 17 -3.86 -3.08 -8.33
N PRO A 18 -2.74 -3.77 -8.62
CA PRO A 18 -1.47 -3.12 -8.93
C PRO A 18 -1.57 -2.21 -10.15
N ASP A 19 -2.47 -2.48 -11.10
CA ASP A 19 -2.70 -1.64 -12.29
C ASP A 19 -3.17 -0.22 -11.95
N ARG A 20 -3.85 -0.03 -10.81
CA ARG A 20 -4.28 1.29 -10.31
C ARG A 20 -3.15 2.08 -9.65
N LEU A 21 -2.01 1.45 -9.38
CA LEU A 21 -0.86 2.06 -8.72
C LEU A 21 -0.07 2.92 -9.72
N GLY A 22 0.12 4.20 -9.41
CA GLY A 22 0.94 5.10 -10.22
C GLY A 22 2.39 4.64 -10.34
N SER A 23 3.07 5.02 -11.44
CA SER A 23 4.43 4.58 -11.77
C SER A 23 5.46 4.86 -10.66
N ARG A 24 5.38 6.02 -10.01
CA ARG A 24 6.28 6.38 -8.89
C ARG A 24 6.10 5.48 -7.67
N ALA A 25 4.85 5.20 -7.30
CA ALA A 25 4.56 4.32 -6.18
C ALA A 25 4.99 2.88 -6.50
N ARG A 26 4.71 2.39 -7.72
CA ARG A 26 5.17 1.08 -8.18
C ARG A 26 6.70 0.94 -8.13
N HIS A 27 7.42 1.98 -8.53
CA HIS A 27 8.88 2.02 -8.40
C HIS A 27 9.32 1.96 -6.92
N ALA A 28 8.72 2.77 -6.04
CA ALA A 28 9.06 2.76 -4.61
C ALA A 28 8.84 1.39 -3.95
N PHE A 29 7.72 0.72 -4.24
CA PHE A 29 7.46 -0.63 -3.74
C PHE A 29 8.42 -1.67 -4.35
N SER A 30 8.79 -1.55 -5.62
CA SER A 30 9.78 -2.42 -6.27
C SER A 30 11.16 -2.29 -5.63
N GLU A 31 11.64 -1.06 -5.41
CA GLU A 31 12.89 -0.79 -4.71
C GLU A 31 12.89 -1.33 -3.28
N ALA A 32 11.76 -1.21 -2.58
CA ALA A 32 11.60 -1.76 -1.23
C ALA A 32 11.64 -3.29 -1.22
N THR A 33 10.97 -3.93 -2.18
CA THR A 33 10.98 -5.40 -2.35
C THR A 33 12.38 -5.91 -2.68
N ALA A 34 13.17 -5.13 -3.40
CA ALA A 34 14.56 -5.44 -3.73
C ALA A 34 15.57 -5.05 -2.63
N GLY A 35 15.11 -4.62 -1.44
CA GLY A 35 15.96 -4.25 -0.31
C GLY A 35 16.70 -2.91 -0.47
N ARG A 36 16.36 -2.10 -1.48
CA ARG A 36 16.99 -0.80 -1.78
C ARG A 36 16.27 0.40 -1.16
N ALA A 37 15.05 0.20 -0.67
CA ALA A 37 14.25 1.20 0.02
C ALA A 37 13.48 0.62 1.22
N ARG A 38 12.88 1.49 2.04
CA ARG A 38 11.94 1.10 3.11
C ARG A 38 10.58 1.75 2.88
N ILE A 39 9.52 1.00 3.13
CA ILE A 39 8.14 1.49 3.19
C ILE A 39 7.71 1.44 4.65
N ILE A 40 7.39 2.60 5.23
CA ILE A 40 6.75 2.69 6.53
C ILE A 40 5.24 2.65 6.32
N VAL A 41 4.56 1.75 7.02
CA VAL A 41 3.10 1.68 7.05
C VAL A 41 2.63 2.26 8.39
N PRO A 42 2.05 3.48 8.40
CA PRO A 42 1.46 4.03 9.61
C PRO A 42 0.33 3.15 10.13
N VAL A 43 0.16 3.05 11.46
CA VAL A 43 -0.92 2.26 12.06
C VAL A 43 -2.31 2.75 11.63
N ILE A 44 -2.48 4.06 11.42
CA ILE A 44 -3.74 4.64 10.94
C ILE A 44 -4.16 4.10 9.56
N VAL A 45 -3.19 3.79 8.68
CA VAL A 45 -3.45 3.19 7.37
C VAL A 45 -4.11 1.83 7.51
N LEU A 46 -3.68 1.03 8.51
CA LEU A 46 -4.31 -0.26 8.77
C LEU A 46 -5.76 -0.09 9.25
N ALA A 47 -6.02 0.89 10.12
CA ALA A 47 -7.38 1.18 10.57
C ALA A 47 -8.29 1.62 9.39
N GLU A 48 -7.80 2.49 8.51
CA GLU A 48 -8.54 2.91 7.31
C GLU A 48 -8.84 1.73 6.37
N ILE A 49 -7.89 0.81 6.19
CA ILE A 49 -8.11 -0.42 5.40
C ILE A 49 -9.25 -1.25 6.00
N VAL A 50 -9.26 -1.46 7.33
CA VAL A 50 -10.35 -2.17 8.02
C VAL A 50 -11.70 -1.50 7.74
N PHE A 51 -11.79 -0.18 7.93
CA PHE A 51 -13.03 0.56 7.64
C PHE A 51 -13.48 0.48 6.18
N ILE A 52 -12.54 0.47 5.23
CA ILE A 52 -12.84 0.34 3.79
C ILE A 52 -13.39 -1.05 3.48
N VAL A 53 -12.81 -2.10 4.07
CA VAL A 53 -13.25 -3.49 3.93
C VAL A 53 -14.64 -3.68 4.56
N GLU A 54 -14.86 -3.19 5.78
CA GLU A 54 -16.16 -3.26 6.46
C GLU A 54 -17.28 -2.56 5.69
N ARG A 55 -16.97 -1.47 4.98
CA ARG A 55 -17.92 -0.78 4.11
C ARG A 55 -18.13 -1.44 2.74
N GLY A 56 -17.52 -2.60 2.49
CA GLY A 56 -17.65 -3.36 1.24
C GLY A 56 -17.01 -2.69 0.03
N ARG A 57 -16.13 -1.69 0.23
CA ARG A 57 -15.46 -0.96 -0.86
C ARG A 57 -14.28 -1.72 -1.46
N VAL A 58 -13.71 -2.64 -0.69
CA VAL A 58 -12.62 -3.56 -1.07
C VAL A 58 -12.92 -4.92 -0.45
N ARG A 59 -12.62 -6.00 -1.17
CA ARG A 59 -12.63 -7.36 -0.61
C ARG A 59 -11.22 -7.71 -0.14
N ALA A 60 -11.11 -8.21 1.08
CA ALA A 60 -9.90 -8.81 1.61
C ALA A 60 -10.19 -10.29 1.85
N ASP A 61 -9.27 -11.15 1.42
CA ASP A 61 -9.27 -12.56 1.81
C ASP A 61 -8.63 -12.62 3.21
N VAL A 62 -9.48 -12.56 4.24
CA VAL A 62 -9.11 -12.65 5.66
C VAL A 62 -9.36 -14.05 6.20
#